data_AF-A0A5Q4GLY8-F1
#
_entry.id   AF-A0A5Q4GLY8-F1
#
_cell.length_a   1.000
_cell.length_b   1.000
_cell.length_c   1.000
_cell.angle_alpha   90.00
_cell.angle_beta   90.00
_cell.angle_gamma   90.00
#
_symmetry.space_group_name_H-M   'P 1'
#
loop_
_entity.id
_entity.type
_entity.pdbx_description
1 polymer ?
#
loop_
_entity_poly.entity_id
_entity_poly.type
_entity_poly.pdbx_seq_one_letter_code
_entity_poly.pdbx_strand_id
1 'polypeptide(L)'
;MTLDPVVKSRIEQQIASHDVVLYMKGTPKMPQCGFSAKTAGMLDSLLAGDFAAFNVLEDETVREGIKQFGDWPTIPQLYIRGELVGGCDIVTEMFNAGELHDMLGLEKPDRTPPEMEISDTAAAKIREFLDAYPGQHLHFSVAADWDANFNIGPRQGHEIAAEAGGITILMDLASAQRARGARIDWVETVQGEGLKLDLPGAPPPVKQMAPAELQQRLNAGERLLVVDTRSEADRNSYPLDFARPLDAGLMAELKDADPALPLVFVCNVGVSSQAVAEHYRKQGFAQVYNLEGGVQALLG
;
A
#
# COMPACT_ATOMS: atom_id res chain seq x y z
N MET A 1 34.63 19.58 6.09
CA MET A 1 35.79 18.66 6.13
C MET A 1 35.95 18.11 4.71
N THR A 2 37.16 17.93 4.23
CA THR A 2 37.40 17.29 2.92
C THR A 2 37.15 15.80 3.03
N LEU A 3 36.37 15.24 2.09
CA LEU A 3 36.07 13.81 2.03
C LEU A 3 37.37 12.99 1.93
N ASP A 4 37.49 11.96 2.78
CA ASP A 4 38.65 11.05 2.77
C ASP A 4 38.80 10.41 1.36
N PRO A 5 40.00 10.44 0.74
CA PRO A 5 40.21 9.91 -0.61
C PRO A 5 39.85 8.43 -0.79
N VAL A 6 40.05 7.60 0.24
CA VAL A 6 39.71 6.18 0.22
C VAL A 6 38.19 6.01 0.22
N VAL A 7 37.49 6.76 1.07
CA VAL A 7 36.02 6.75 1.12
C VAL A 7 35.43 7.28 -0.19
N LYS A 8 35.99 8.36 -0.74
CA LYS A 8 35.60 8.91 -2.04
C LYS A 8 35.71 7.87 -3.16
N SER A 9 36.87 7.23 -3.30
CA SER A 9 37.10 6.22 -4.33
C SER A 9 36.12 5.05 -4.20
N ARG A 10 35.82 4.62 -2.98
CA ARG A 10 34.82 3.57 -2.72
C ARG A 10 33.42 4.00 -3.17
N ILE A 11 32.99 5.21 -2.86
CA ILE A 11 31.68 5.75 -3.28
C ILE A 11 31.60 5.83 -4.81
N GLU A 12 32.65 6.32 -5.47
CA GLU A 12 32.71 6.39 -6.94
C GLU A 12 32.58 5.00 -7.58
N GLN A 13 33.25 3.99 -7.02
CA GLN A 13 33.14 2.60 -7.48
C GLN A 13 31.74 2.02 -7.27
N GLN A 14 31.12 2.30 -6.12
CA GLN A 14 29.76 1.86 -5.81
C GLN A 14 28.74 2.47 -6.78
N ILE A 15 28.83 3.78 -7.00
CA ILE A 15 27.96 4.52 -7.93
C ILE A 15 28.16 4.03 -9.37
N ALA A 16 29.41 3.72 -9.77
CA ALA A 16 29.71 3.20 -11.10
C ALA A 16 29.35 1.71 -11.28
N SER A 17 28.95 1.01 -10.21
CA SER A 17 28.72 -0.44 -10.26
C SER A 17 27.43 -0.81 -10.99
N HIS A 18 26.44 0.07 -10.99
CA HIS A 18 25.11 -0.13 -11.59
C HIS A 18 24.55 1.20 -12.10
N ASP A 19 23.66 1.14 -13.08
CA ASP A 19 23.00 2.35 -13.62
C ASP A 19 22.09 3.02 -12.60
N VAL A 20 21.53 2.27 -11.65
CA VAL A 20 20.67 2.80 -10.59
C VAL A 20 21.23 2.36 -9.24
N VAL A 21 21.61 3.33 -8.42
CA VAL A 21 22.26 3.10 -7.12
C VAL A 21 21.53 3.86 -6.03
N LEU A 22 21.08 3.15 -4.99
CA LEU A 22 20.39 3.70 -3.84
C LEU A 22 21.25 3.56 -2.57
N TYR A 23 21.65 4.68 -1.98
CA TYR A 23 22.14 4.69 -0.60
C TYR A 23 20.96 4.78 0.35
N MET A 24 20.81 3.82 1.27
CA MET A 24 19.64 3.72 2.15
C MET A 24 19.98 3.20 3.54
N LYS A 25 19.03 3.36 4.47
CA LYS A 25 19.10 2.79 5.83
C LYS A 25 18.43 1.41 5.84
N GLY A 26 19.22 0.36 6.01
CA GLY A 26 18.79 -1.04 5.84
C GLY A 26 18.98 -1.52 4.39
N THR A 27 18.21 -2.53 4.00
CA THR A 27 18.22 -3.09 2.63
C THR A 27 16.83 -2.98 2.00
N PRO A 28 16.67 -3.12 0.68
CA PRO A 28 15.34 -3.09 0.04
C PRO A 28 14.35 -4.09 0.67
N LYS A 29 14.84 -5.27 1.07
CA LYS A 29 14.03 -6.31 1.73
C LYS A 29 13.78 -6.05 3.22
N MET A 30 14.70 -5.36 3.89
CA MET A 30 14.61 -5.04 5.32
C MET A 30 15.02 -3.56 5.56
N PRO A 31 14.17 -2.60 5.16
CA PRO A 31 14.47 -1.20 5.36
C PRO A 31 14.35 -0.82 6.84
N GLN A 32 15.22 0.06 7.31
CA GLN A 32 15.27 0.53 8.71
C GLN A 32 14.85 2.01 8.86
N CYS A 33 14.26 2.58 7.81
CA CYS A 33 13.74 3.95 7.81
C CYS A 33 12.60 4.06 6.79
N GLY A 34 11.50 4.73 7.14
CA GLY A 34 10.33 4.88 6.27
C GLY A 34 10.64 5.54 4.93
N PHE A 35 11.51 6.57 4.91
CA PHE A 35 11.95 7.20 3.67
C PHE A 35 12.74 6.25 2.77
N SER A 36 13.63 5.45 3.36
CA SER A 36 14.38 4.42 2.65
C SER A 36 13.47 3.30 2.12
N ALA A 37 12.48 2.88 2.90
CA ALA A 37 11.47 1.91 2.47
C ALA A 37 10.67 2.45 1.27
N LYS A 38 10.23 3.70 1.34
CA LYS A 38 9.46 4.36 0.27
C LYS A 38 10.25 4.46 -1.03
N THR A 39 11.49 4.97 -0.97
CA THR A 39 12.34 5.09 -2.17
C THR A 39 12.67 3.73 -2.77
N ALA A 40 13.05 2.74 -1.94
CA ALA A 40 13.32 1.39 -2.43
C ALA A 40 12.08 0.75 -3.07
N GLY A 41 10.90 0.91 -2.47
CA GLY A 41 9.65 0.38 -3.01
C GLY A 41 9.24 1.00 -4.36
N MET A 42 9.47 2.30 -4.57
CA MET A 42 9.25 2.94 -5.87
C MET A 42 10.23 2.45 -6.93
N LEU A 43 11.49 2.21 -6.59
CA LEU A 43 12.46 1.64 -7.54
C LEU A 43 12.11 0.18 -7.86
N ASP A 44 11.73 -0.59 -6.85
CA ASP A 44 11.35 -2.00 -7.03
C ASP A 44 10.10 -2.14 -7.92
N SER A 45 9.12 -1.25 -7.80
CA SER A 45 7.94 -1.25 -8.67
C SER A 45 8.24 -0.89 -10.12
N LEU A 46 9.32 -0.14 -10.38
CA LEU A 46 9.74 0.27 -11.73
C LEU A 46 10.73 -0.68 -12.38
N LEU A 47 11.61 -1.29 -11.57
CA LEU A 47 12.78 -2.03 -12.04
C LEU A 47 12.76 -3.51 -11.63
N ALA A 48 11.75 -3.97 -10.89
CA ALA A 48 11.64 -5.34 -10.40
C ALA A 48 12.92 -5.83 -9.68
N GLY A 49 13.52 -4.94 -8.89
CA GLY A 49 14.75 -5.20 -8.14
C GLY A 49 16.05 -4.97 -8.91
N ASP A 50 16.01 -4.49 -10.15
CA ASP A 50 17.20 -4.20 -10.96
C ASP A 50 17.86 -2.85 -10.61
N PHE A 51 18.32 -2.74 -9.37
CA PHE A 51 19.13 -1.62 -8.88
C PHE A 51 20.05 -2.07 -7.74
N ALA A 52 21.19 -1.40 -7.57
CA ALA A 52 22.06 -1.65 -6.43
C ALA A 52 21.65 -0.81 -5.22
N ALA A 53 21.68 -1.42 -4.04
CA ALA A 53 21.41 -0.73 -2.79
C ALA A 53 22.57 -0.90 -1.81
N PHE A 54 23.01 0.21 -1.20
CA PHE A 54 24.07 0.21 -0.20
C PHE A 54 23.51 0.65 1.16
N ASN A 55 23.64 -0.23 2.16
CA ASN A 55 23.20 0.02 3.52
C ASN A 55 24.21 0.91 4.26
N VAL A 56 23.88 2.19 4.46
CA VAL A 56 24.78 3.12 5.14
C VAL A 56 24.88 2.88 6.66
N LEU A 57 24.01 2.05 7.23
CA LEU A 57 24.06 1.74 8.67
C LEU A 57 25.16 0.74 9.03
N GLU A 58 25.68 0.01 8.05
CA GLU A 58 26.79 -0.92 8.24
C GLU A 58 28.15 -0.22 8.21
N ASP A 59 28.20 1.02 7.71
CA ASP A 59 29.44 1.77 7.55
C ASP A 59 29.23 3.28 7.72
N GLU A 60 29.58 3.78 8.92
CA GLU A 60 29.46 5.19 9.26
C GLU A 60 30.37 6.09 8.40
N THR A 61 31.49 5.57 7.89
CA THR A 61 32.38 6.34 7.01
C THR A 61 31.74 6.59 5.65
N VAL A 62 31.07 5.58 5.09
CA VAL A 62 30.28 5.74 3.85
C VAL A 62 29.06 6.62 4.09
N ARG A 63 28.40 6.49 5.25
CA ARG A 63 27.24 7.30 5.61
C ARG A 63 27.52 8.80 5.65
N GLU A 64 28.60 9.21 6.30
CA GLU A 64 28.99 10.63 6.32
C GLU A 64 29.68 11.03 5.02
N GLY A 65 30.36 10.08 4.37
CA GLY A 65 31.03 10.30 3.10
C GLY A 65 30.07 10.62 1.96
N ILE A 66 28.97 9.88 1.82
CA ILE A 66 28.01 10.07 0.73
C ILE A 66 27.28 11.42 0.82
N LYS A 67 27.02 11.90 2.04
CA LYS A 67 26.45 13.24 2.25
C LYS A 67 27.37 14.34 1.74
N GLN A 68 28.68 14.20 1.98
CA GLN A 68 29.69 15.15 1.51
C GLN A 68 29.93 15.00 0.00
N PHE A 69 29.88 13.77 -0.52
CA PHE A 69 30.10 13.48 -1.94
C PHE A 69 29.00 14.09 -2.83
N GLY A 70 27.73 13.89 -2.44
CA GLY A 70 26.58 14.43 -3.18
C GLY A 70 26.19 15.86 -2.81
N ASP A 71 26.90 16.50 -1.88
CA ASP A 71 26.48 17.77 -1.24
C ASP A 71 25.01 17.73 -0.78
N TRP A 72 24.63 16.61 -0.15
CA TRP A 72 23.24 16.32 0.21
C TRP A 72 23.14 15.79 1.65
N PRO A 73 22.37 16.42 2.56
CA PRO A 73 22.47 16.15 3.99
C PRO A 73 21.74 14.89 4.46
N THR A 74 20.79 14.36 3.68
CA THR A 74 19.87 13.30 4.11
C THR A 74 20.08 11.97 3.38
N ILE A 75 19.48 10.90 3.93
CA ILE A 75 19.44 9.54 3.38
C ILE A 75 17.96 9.11 3.42
N PRO A 76 17.41 8.49 2.37
CA PRO A 76 18.10 7.91 1.20
C PRO A 76 18.65 8.92 0.19
N GLN A 77 19.59 8.48 -0.66
CA GLN A 77 20.07 9.20 -1.84
C GLN A 77 20.06 8.28 -3.05
N LEU A 78 19.39 8.70 -4.13
CA LEU A 78 19.32 7.98 -5.39
C LEU A 78 20.30 8.57 -6.39
N TYR A 79 21.08 7.70 -7.04
CA TYR A 79 21.94 8.02 -8.17
C TYR A 79 21.47 7.26 -9.41
N ILE A 80 21.42 7.93 -10.55
CA ILE A 80 21.13 7.31 -11.86
C ILE A 80 22.26 7.68 -12.81
N ARG A 81 22.92 6.67 -13.40
CA ARG A 81 24.04 6.81 -14.34
C ARG A 81 25.15 7.73 -13.82
N GLY A 82 25.46 7.63 -12.52
CA GLY A 82 26.51 8.40 -11.89
C GLY A 82 26.07 9.74 -11.29
N GLU A 83 24.88 10.23 -11.61
CA GLU A 83 24.40 11.54 -11.17
C GLU A 83 23.44 11.44 -9.99
N LEU A 84 23.59 12.34 -9.01
CA LEU A 84 22.66 12.44 -7.88
C LEU A 84 21.30 12.93 -8.38
N VAL A 85 20.26 12.13 -8.16
CA VAL A 85 18.87 12.50 -8.41
C VAL A 85 18.30 13.27 -7.21
N GLY A 86 18.57 12.78 -5.99
CA GLY A 86 18.15 13.44 -4.76
C GLY A 86 17.70 12.48 -3.66
N GLY A 87 17.02 13.03 -2.66
CA GLY A 87 16.45 12.29 -1.54
C GLY A 87 15.03 11.76 -1.78
N CYS A 88 14.43 11.15 -0.76
CA CYS A 88 13.12 10.50 -0.86
C CYS A 88 12.02 11.41 -1.42
N ASP A 89 11.96 12.68 -1.00
CA ASP A 89 10.87 13.58 -1.39
C ASP A 89 10.96 13.93 -2.88
N ILE A 90 12.14 14.35 -3.37
CA ILE A 90 12.39 14.60 -4.79
C ILE A 90 12.08 13.36 -5.63
N VAL A 91 12.57 12.19 -5.20
CA VAL A 91 12.30 10.94 -5.94
C VAL A 91 10.81 10.62 -5.98
N THR A 92 10.06 10.91 -4.90
CA THR A 92 8.60 10.75 -4.87
C THR A 92 7.92 11.69 -5.85
N GLU A 93 8.31 12.97 -5.86
CA GLU A 93 7.75 13.97 -6.78
C GLU A 93 7.99 13.59 -8.23
N MET A 94 9.23 13.21 -8.57
CA MET A 94 9.62 12.76 -9.92
C MET A 94 8.91 11.46 -10.32
N PHE A 95 8.74 10.51 -9.38
CA PHE A 95 7.97 9.29 -9.62
C PHE A 95 6.53 9.63 -9.99
N ASN A 96 5.87 10.46 -9.18
CA ASN A 96 4.50 10.87 -9.42
C ASN A 96 4.37 11.61 -10.74
N ALA A 97 5.22 12.62 -10.99
CA ALA A 97 5.20 13.44 -12.20
C ALA A 97 5.54 12.66 -13.49
N GLY A 98 6.10 11.45 -13.38
CA GLY A 98 6.55 10.64 -14.51
C GLY A 98 7.97 10.98 -15.00
N GLU A 99 8.65 11.94 -14.37
CA GLU A 99 10.03 12.33 -14.69
C GLU A 99 11.03 11.22 -14.35
N LEU A 100 10.80 10.48 -13.26
CA LEU A 100 11.66 9.34 -12.91
C LEU A 100 11.58 8.22 -13.97
N HIS A 101 10.40 8.03 -14.58
CA HIS A 101 10.22 7.04 -15.65
C HIS A 101 11.03 7.43 -16.88
N ASP A 102 11.01 8.71 -17.27
CA ASP A 102 11.85 9.23 -18.36
C ASP A 102 13.34 9.01 -18.08
N MET A 103 13.80 9.32 -16.86
CA MET A 103 15.20 9.12 -16.49
C MET A 103 15.62 7.66 -16.60
N LEU A 104 14.72 6.73 -16.28
CA LEU A 104 14.96 5.29 -16.36
C LEU A 104 14.71 4.71 -17.76
N GLY A 105 14.22 5.51 -18.72
CA GLY A 105 13.88 5.03 -20.06
C GLY A 105 12.64 4.13 -20.08
N LEU A 106 11.74 4.30 -19.12
CA LEU A 106 10.50 3.54 -18.98
C LEU A 106 9.32 4.30 -19.59
N GLU A 107 8.25 3.57 -19.90
CA GLU A 107 6.99 4.20 -20.31
C GLU A 107 6.42 5.05 -19.17
N LYS A 108 5.94 6.26 -19.50
CA LYS A 108 5.29 7.12 -18.52
C LYS A 108 3.99 6.48 -18.04
N PRO A 109 3.68 6.62 -16.75
CA PRO A 109 2.43 6.11 -16.24
C PRO A 109 1.26 6.95 -16.77
N ASP A 110 0.08 6.34 -16.87
CA ASP A 110 -1.14 7.06 -17.19
C ASP A 110 -1.45 8.08 -16.08
N ARG A 111 -1.43 9.36 -16.42
CA ARG A 111 -1.75 10.48 -15.52
C ARG A 111 -3.11 11.11 -15.84
N THR A 112 -3.94 10.42 -16.62
CA THR A 112 -5.31 10.87 -16.91
C THR A 112 -6.08 11.00 -15.60
N PRO A 113 -6.70 12.18 -15.31
CA PRO A 113 -7.54 12.34 -14.15
C PRO A 113 -8.64 11.26 -14.08
N PRO A 114 -8.87 10.62 -12.92
CA PRO A 114 -9.92 9.64 -12.79
C PRO A 114 -11.30 10.29 -12.92
N GLU A 115 -12.24 9.56 -13.51
CA GLU A 115 -13.66 9.88 -13.40
C GLU A 115 -14.10 9.64 -11.96
N MET A 116 -14.78 10.62 -11.35
CA MET A 116 -15.24 10.57 -9.97
C MET A 116 -16.56 11.31 -9.83
N GLU A 117 -17.38 10.92 -8.85
CA GLU A 117 -18.65 11.57 -8.54
C GLU A 117 -18.64 12.07 -7.09
N ILE A 118 -19.06 13.32 -6.89
CA ILE A 118 -19.37 13.86 -5.57
C ILE A 118 -20.85 14.28 -5.60
N SER A 119 -21.65 13.81 -4.66
CA SER A 119 -23.04 14.25 -4.57
C SER A 119 -23.15 15.71 -4.16
N ASP A 120 -24.27 16.35 -4.52
CA ASP A 120 -24.48 17.78 -4.25
C ASP A 120 -24.35 18.13 -2.75
N THR A 121 -24.81 17.24 -1.87
CA THR A 121 -24.72 17.39 -0.42
C THR A 121 -23.28 17.34 0.07
N ALA A 122 -22.51 16.34 -0.37
CA ALA A 122 -21.08 16.25 -0.06
C ALA A 122 -20.32 17.45 -0.63
N ALA A 123 -20.60 17.84 -1.86
CA ALA A 123 -19.93 18.97 -2.50
C ALA A 123 -20.20 20.29 -1.77
N ALA A 124 -21.43 20.51 -1.28
CA ALA A 124 -21.74 21.69 -0.50
C ALA A 124 -20.95 21.74 0.82
N LYS A 125 -20.89 20.63 1.55
CA LYS A 125 -20.14 20.52 2.82
C LYS A 125 -18.64 20.68 2.64
N ILE A 126 -18.08 20.06 1.61
CA ILE A 126 -16.65 20.22 1.28
C ILE A 126 -16.33 21.67 0.90
N ARG A 127 -17.17 22.32 0.09
CA ARG A 127 -16.98 23.74 -0.27
C ARG A 127 -17.04 24.66 0.94
N GLU A 128 -18.06 24.50 1.78
CA GLU A 128 -18.18 25.26 3.04
C GLU A 128 -16.92 25.12 3.91
N PHE A 129 -16.37 23.91 3.99
CA PHE A 129 -15.13 23.67 4.72
C PHE A 129 -13.90 24.30 4.05
N LEU A 130 -13.76 24.19 2.72
CA LEU A 130 -12.64 24.77 1.96
C LEU A 130 -12.65 26.30 1.95
N ASP A 131 -13.81 26.95 2.02
CA ASP A 131 -13.94 28.41 2.08
C ASP A 131 -13.21 29.02 3.30
N ALA A 132 -13.02 28.24 4.37
CA ALA A 132 -12.25 28.64 5.54
C ALA A 132 -10.72 28.62 5.31
N TYR A 133 -10.25 28.01 4.21
CA TYR A 133 -8.84 27.74 3.94
C TYR A 133 -8.44 28.20 2.51
N PRO A 134 -8.36 29.51 2.26
CA PRO A 134 -8.06 30.04 0.93
C PRO A 134 -6.69 29.55 0.43
N GLY A 135 -6.65 29.13 -0.84
CA GLY A 135 -5.43 28.60 -1.48
C GLY A 135 -5.09 27.17 -1.07
N GLN A 136 -5.92 26.52 -0.26
CA GLN A 136 -5.81 25.10 0.01
C GLN A 136 -6.75 24.29 -0.89
N HIS A 137 -6.38 23.05 -1.16
CA HIS A 137 -7.12 22.13 -2.00
C HIS A 137 -7.42 20.84 -1.23
N LEU A 138 -8.43 20.10 -1.69
CA LEU A 138 -8.73 18.78 -1.17
C LEU A 138 -7.72 17.78 -1.76
N HIS A 139 -6.93 17.15 -0.90
CA HIS A 139 -6.06 16.05 -1.24
C HIS A 139 -6.74 14.74 -0.90
N PHE A 140 -6.76 13.80 -1.84
CA PHE A 140 -7.31 12.47 -1.67
C PHE A 140 -6.21 11.43 -1.85
N SER A 141 -6.07 10.52 -0.89
CA SER A 141 -5.12 9.42 -0.98
C SER A 141 -5.81 8.08 -0.75
N VAL A 142 -5.42 7.08 -1.55
CA VAL A 142 -5.88 5.70 -1.41
C VAL A 142 -4.66 4.79 -1.35
N ALA A 143 -4.40 4.25 -0.16
CA ALA A 143 -3.30 3.34 0.09
C ALA A 143 -3.49 1.99 -0.62
N ALA A 144 -2.45 1.17 -0.63
CA ALA A 144 -2.47 -0.13 -1.29
C ALA A 144 -3.52 -1.09 -0.71
N ASP A 145 -3.83 -0.94 0.58
CA ASP A 145 -4.85 -1.69 1.31
C ASP A 145 -6.25 -1.10 1.22
N TRP A 146 -6.45 -0.12 0.33
CA TRP A 146 -7.69 0.61 0.10
C TRP A 146 -8.15 1.50 1.27
N ASP A 147 -7.30 1.73 2.27
CA ASP A 147 -7.55 2.77 3.26
C ASP A 147 -7.42 4.14 2.58
N ALA A 148 -8.50 4.92 2.68
CA ALA A 148 -8.67 6.16 1.96
C ALA A 148 -8.77 7.33 2.93
N ASN A 149 -8.08 8.42 2.61
CA ASN A 149 -8.00 9.60 3.49
C ASN A 149 -8.17 10.89 2.69
N PHE A 150 -8.78 11.87 3.33
CA PHE A 150 -8.87 13.24 2.82
C PHE A 150 -8.03 14.16 3.70
N ASN A 151 -7.29 15.06 3.08
CA ASN A 151 -6.52 16.10 3.75
C ASN A 151 -6.70 17.42 3.02
N ILE A 152 -6.41 18.52 3.71
CA ILE A 152 -6.32 19.84 3.10
C ILE A 152 -4.87 20.26 3.05
N GLY A 153 -4.44 20.76 1.89
CA GLY A 153 -3.07 21.21 1.70
C GLY A 153 -2.91 22.08 0.46
N PRO A 154 -1.79 22.81 0.33
CA PRO A 154 -1.48 23.55 -0.89
C PRO A 154 -1.21 22.57 -2.04
N ARG A 155 -1.32 23.07 -3.27
CA ARG A 155 -0.90 22.32 -4.47
C ARG A 155 0.63 22.28 -4.55
N GLN A 156 1.17 21.11 -4.88
CA GLN A 156 2.61 20.82 -4.93
C GLN A 156 3.14 20.73 -6.36
N GLY A 157 2.27 20.64 -7.37
CA GLY A 157 2.58 20.73 -8.79
C GLY A 157 2.66 19.39 -9.53
N HIS A 158 2.86 18.29 -8.81
CA HIS A 158 2.99 16.94 -9.37
C HIS A 158 1.72 16.08 -9.23
N GLU A 159 0.70 16.58 -8.53
CA GLU A 159 -0.56 15.88 -8.33
C GLU A 159 -1.37 15.77 -9.62
N ILE A 160 -2.18 14.72 -9.71
CA ILE A 160 -3.25 14.60 -10.69
C ILE A 160 -4.47 15.31 -10.12
N ALA A 161 -5.00 16.27 -10.89
CA ALA A 161 -6.18 17.04 -10.51
C ALA A 161 -7.42 16.48 -11.22
N ALA A 162 -8.40 16.02 -10.44
CA ALA A 162 -9.72 15.64 -10.93
C ALA A 162 -10.76 16.66 -10.48
N GLU A 163 -11.78 16.87 -11.32
CA GLU A 163 -12.89 17.77 -11.02
C GLU A 163 -14.17 16.95 -10.80
N ALA A 164 -14.77 17.08 -9.63
CA ALA A 164 -16.05 16.42 -9.32
C ALA A 164 -16.90 17.31 -8.41
N GLY A 165 -18.19 17.46 -8.70
CA GLY A 165 -19.09 18.33 -7.91
C GLY A 165 -18.66 19.81 -7.82
N GLY A 166 -17.86 20.28 -8.79
CA GLY A 166 -17.25 21.62 -8.78
C GLY A 166 -16.10 21.79 -7.79
N ILE A 167 -15.49 20.70 -7.34
CA ILE A 167 -14.34 20.69 -6.44
C ILE A 167 -13.15 20.04 -7.15
N THR A 168 -12.01 20.73 -7.10
CA THR A 168 -10.71 20.18 -7.50
C THR A 168 -10.18 19.24 -6.41
N ILE A 169 -9.96 17.98 -6.78
CA ILE A 169 -9.37 16.95 -5.92
C ILE A 169 -7.97 16.62 -6.43
N LEU A 170 -6.97 16.72 -5.56
CA LEU A 170 -5.57 16.44 -5.86
C LEU A 170 -5.18 15.05 -5.34
N MET A 171 -4.51 14.28 -6.18
CA MET A 171 -4.10 12.91 -5.86
C MET A 171 -2.67 12.65 -6.32
N ASP A 172 -1.96 11.75 -5.63
CA ASP A 172 -0.77 11.13 -6.21
C ASP A 172 -1.14 10.14 -7.33
N LEU A 173 -0.14 9.64 -8.04
CA LEU A 173 -0.34 8.75 -9.18
C LEU A 173 -1.11 7.48 -8.79
N ALA A 174 -0.71 6.84 -7.68
CA ALA A 174 -1.28 5.56 -7.27
C ALA A 174 -2.73 5.72 -6.79
N SER A 175 -3.02 6.81 -6.07
CA SER A 175 -4.35 7.16 -5.57
C SER A 175 -5.28 7.48 -6.73
N ALA A 176 -4.82 8.23 -7.74
CA ALA A 176 -5.60 8.52 -8.94
C ALA A 176 -6.03 7.24 -9.67
N GLN A 177 -5.16 6.23 -9.77
CA GLN A 177 -5.53 4.94 -10.38
C GLN A 177 -6.59 4.20 -9.57
N ARG A 178 -6.49 4.20 -8.23
CA ARG A 178 -7.47 3.55 -7.34
C ARG A 178 -8.79 4.33 -7.22
N ALA A 179 -8.77 5.63 -7.48
CA ALA A 179 -9.91 6.52 -7.37
C ALA A 179 -10.84 6.49 -8.60
N ARG A 180 -10.52 5.73 -9.66
CA ARG A 180 -11.37 5.64 -10.85
C ARG A 180 -12.76 5.10 -10.49
N GLY A 181 -13.78 5.87 -10.83
CA GLY A 181 -15.18 5.58 -10.53
C GLY A 181 -15.56 5.83 -9.06
N ALA A 182 -14.69 6.47 -8.27
CA ALA A 182 -14.98 6.74 -6.86
C ALA A 182 -16.24 7.61 -6.72
N ARG A 183 -17.04 7.31 -5.70
CA ARG A 183 -18.23 8.10 -5.32
C ARG A 183 -18.09 8.61 -3.91
N ILE A 184 -18.29 9.90 -3.73
CA ILE A 184 -18.22 10.58 -2.44
C ILE A 184 -19.59 11.14 -2.12
N ASP A 185 -20.12 10.72 -0.97
CA ASP A 185 -21.40 11.10 -0.42
C ASP A 185 -21.26 11.73 0.96
N TRP A 186 -22.31 12.42 1.41
CA TRP A 186 -22.45 12.85 2.80
C TRP A 186 -23.50 11.99 3.48
N VAL A 187 -23.16 11.42 4.63
CA VAL A 187 -24.10 10.65 5.43
C VAL A 187 -24.21 11.23 6.83
N GLU A 188 -25.44 11.32 7.30
CA GLU A 188 -25.77 11.68 8.68
C GLU A 188 -26.25 10.43 9.40
N THR A 189 -25.58 10.07 10.48
CA THR A 189 -25.93 8.93 11.33
C THR A 189 -26.21 9.41 12.75
N VAL A 190 -26.84 8.55 13.54
CA VAL A 190 -27.05 8.82 14.98
C VAL A 190 -25.74 8.99 15.77
N GLN A 191 -24.59 8.60 15.20
CA GLN A 191 -23.26 8.73 15.80
C GLN A 191 -22.47 9.93 15.26
N GLY A 192 -23.01 10.68 14.28
CA GLY A 192 -22.35 11.83 13.68
C GLY A 192 -22.58 11.92 12.17
N GLU A 193 -22.10 13.00 11.57
CA GLU A 193 -22.09 13.26 10.14
C GLU A 193 -20.68 13.07 9.56
N GLY A 194 -20.58 12.65 8.30
CA GLY A 194 -19.28 12.50 7.65
C GLY A 194 -19.37 12.08 6.17
N LEU A 195 -18.20 12.06 5.54
CA LEU A 195 -18.07 11.59 4.16
C LEU A 195 -18.21 10.07 4.11
N LYS A 196 -19.07 9.60 3.22
CA LYS A 196 -19.13 8.20 2.79
C LYS A 196 -18.39 8.09 1.46
N LEU A 197 -17.48 7.13 1.38
CA LEU A 197 -16.71 6.87 0.18
C LEU A 197 -17.03 5.46 -0.34
N ASP A 198 -17.28 5.37 -1.64
CA ASP A 198 -17.35 4.12 -2.39
C ASP A 198 -16.22 4.08 -3.42
N LEU A 199 -15.42 3.01 -3.37
CA LEU A 199 -14.29 2.77 -4.26
C LEU A 199 -14.57 1.49 -5.04
N PRO A 200 -15.05 1.56 -6.29
CA PRO A 200 -15.51 0.38 -7.02
C PRO A 200 -14.38 -0.60 -7.35
N GLY A 201 -13.13 -0.14 -7.38
CA GLY A 201 -11.96 -1.01 -7.54
C GLY A 201 -11.56 -1.77 -6.26
N ALA A 202 -12.11 -1.42 -5.10
CA ALA A 202 -11.74 -2.05 -3.84
C ALA A 202 -12.19 -3.51 -3.78
N PRO A 203 -11.41 -4.41 -3.14
CA PRO A 203 -11.81 -5.78 -2.92
C PRO A 203 -13.17 -5.83 -2.20
N PRO A 204 -14.09 -6.70 -2.65
CA PRO A 204 -15.43 -6.76 -2.11
C PRO A 204 -15.40 -7.09 -0.61
N PRO A 205 -16.33 -6.56 0.20
CA PRO A 205 -16.38 -6.82 1.63
C PRO A 205 -16.37 -8.32 1.96
N VAL A 206 -15.79 -8.67 3.11
CA VAL A 206 -15.80 -10.06 3.59
C VAL A 206 -17.24 -10.56 3.68
N LYS A 207 -17.51 -11.69 3.01
CA LYS A 207 -18.84 -12.30 2.98
C LYS A 207 -19.01 -13.22 4.18
N GLN A 208 -20.20 -13.27 4.76
CA GLN A 208 -20.53 -14.33 5.72
C GLN A 208 -20.86 -15.61 4.94
N MET A 209 -20.37 -16.73 5.43
CA MET A 209 -20.68 -18.06 4.89
C MET A 209 -21.36 -18.89 5.96
N ALA A 210 -22.52 -19.45 5.63
CA ALA A 210 -23.22 -20.35 6.53
C ALA A 210 -22.50 -21.73 6.59
N PRO A 211 -22.54 -22.45 7.73
CA PRO A 211 -21.97 -23.79 7.85
C PRO A 211 -22.44 -24.79 6.77
N ALA A 212 -23.73 -24.77 6.43
CA ALA A 212 -24.30 -25.63 5.39
C ALA A 212 -23.73 -25.33 4.00
N GLU A 213 -23.47 -24.06 3.69
CA GLU A 213 -22.85 -23.63 2.45
C GLU A 213 -21.40 -24.11 2.38
N LEU A 214 -20.62 -23.94 3.46
CA LEU A 214 -19.25 -24.45 3.53
C LEU A 214 -19.20 -25.95 3.26
N GLN A 215 -20.07 -26.72 3.94
CA GLN A 215 -20.14 -28.16 3.75
C GLN A 215 -20.51 -28.55 2.32
N GLN A 216 -21.45 -27.84 1.69
CA GLN A 216 -21.82 -28.07 0.30
C GLN A 216 -20.66 -27.84 -0.66
N ARG A 217 -19.92 -26.73 -0.49
CA ARG A 217 -18.78 -26.38 -1.35
C ARG A 217 -17.61 -27.35 -1.19
N LEU A 218 -17.32 -27.77 0.04
CA LEU A 218 -16.33 -28.83 0.32
C LEU A 218 -16.74 -30.16 -0.32
N ASN A 219 -18.00 -30.56 -0.18
CA ASN A 219 -18.53 -31.80 -0.79
C ASN A 219 -18.52 -31.77 -2.32
N ALA A 220 -18.66 -30.58 -2.91
CA ALA A 220 -18.56 -30.37 -4.36
C ALA A 220 -17.11 -30.45 -4.88
N GLY A 221 -16.12 -30.55 -3.99
CA GLY A 221 -14.70 -30.58 -4.35
C GLY A 221 -14.17 -29.23 -4.83
N GLU A 222 -14.80 -28.13 -4.44
CA GLU A 222 -14.33 -26.80 -4.78
C GLU A 222 -12.95 -26.53 -4.17
N ARG A 223 -12.07 -25.89 -4.95
CA ARG A 223 -10.75 -25.47 -4.49
C ARG A 223 -10.87 -24.20 -3.66
N LEU A 224 -11.22 -24.35 -2.38
CA LEU A 224 -11.21 -23.30 -1.37
C LEU A 224 -10.29 -23.70 -0.21
N LEU A 225 -9.77 -22.71 0.51
CA LEU A 225 -8.91 -22.92 1.67
C LEU A 225 -9.63 -22.45 2.93
N VAL A 226 -9.89 -23.39 3.86
CA VAL A 226 -10.40 -23.06 5.19
C VAL A 226 -9.22 -22.78 6.12
N VAL A 227 -9.20 -21.59 6.70
CA VAL A 227 -8.11 -21.09 7.56
C VAL A 227 -8.60 -21.00 9.00
N ASP A 228 -8.00 -21.81 9.87
CA ASP A 228 -8.33 -21.88 11.29
C ASP A 228 -7.48 -20.91 12.10
N THR A 229 -8.13 -19.88 12.65
CA THR A 229 -7.47 -18.81 13.43
C THR A 229 -7.55 -19.05 14.94
N ARG A 230 -7.97 -20.24 15.40
CA ARG A 230 -8.11 -20.55 16.82
C ARG A 230 -6.75 -20.75 17.49
N SER A 231 -6.75 -20.97 18.81
CA SER A 231 -5.55 -21.40 19.51
C SER A 231 -5.23 -22.87 19.21
N GLU A 232 -3.98 -23.30 19.46
CA GLU A 232 -3.60 -24.71 19.33
C GLU A 232 -4.40 -25.61 20.29
N ALA A 233 -4.67 -25.14 21.51
CA ALA A 233 -5.48 -25.86 22.49
C ALA A 233 -6.91 -26.11 21.99
N ASP A 234 -7.54 -25.11 21.36
CA ASP A 234 -8.88 -25.24 20.79
C ASP A 234 -8.90 -26.21 19.60
N ARG A 235 -7.87 -26.16 18.73
CA ARG A 235 -7.72 -27.08 17.61
C ARG A 235 -7.49 -28.53 18.06
N ASN A 236 -6.71 -28.73 19.11
CA ASN A 236 -6.48 -30.06 19.68
C ASN A 236 -7.74 -30.62 20.34
N SER A 237 -8.55 -29.75 20.96
CA SER A 237 -9.81 -30.15 21.59
C SER A 237 -10.90 -30.47 20.56
N TYR A 238 -10.95 -29.72 19.46
CA TYR A 238 -11.88 -29.97 18.35
C TYR A 238 -11.18 -29.75 16.99
N PRO A 239 -10.56 -30.81 16.42
CA PRO A 239 -9.87 -30.74 15.14
C PRO A 239 -10.83 -30.53 13.98
N LEU A 240 -10.39 -29.75 12.99
CA LEU A 240 -11.07 -29.58 11.72
C LEU A 240 -10.16 -30.10 10.61
N ASP A 241 -10.37 -31.34 10.17
CA ASP A 241 -9.50 -32.01 9.19
C ASP A 241 -9.44 -31.30 7.83
N PHE A 242 -10.45 -30.50 7.53
CA PHE A 242 -10.56 -29.71 6.30
C PHE A 242 -9.98 -28.28 6.42
N ALA A 243 -9.50 -27.88 7.60
CA ALA A 243 -8.95 -26.55 7.85
C ALA A 243 -7.45 -26.58 8.14
N ARG A 244 -6.74 -25.53 7.71
CA ARG A 244 -5.31 -25.34 7.97
C ARG A 244 -5.12 -24.25 9.04
N PRO A 245 -4.26 -24.46 10.05
CA PRO A 245 -4.00 -23.44 11.06
C PRO A 245 -3.31 -22.22 10.44
N LEU A 246 -3.69 -21.03 10.88
CA LEU A 246 -3.00 -19.80 10.50
C LEU A 246 -1.69 -19.65 11.27
N ASP A 247 -0.65 -20.34 10.82
CA ASP A 247 0.71 -20.27 11.35
C ASP A 247 1.65 -19.48 10.42
N ALA A 248 2.93 -19.35 10.83
CA ALA A 248 3.93 -18.65 10.05
C ALA A 248 4.17 -19.25 8.65
N GLY A 249 4.00 -20.56 8.50
CA GLY A 249 4.13 -21.23 7.21
C GLY A 249 2.98 -20.86 6.29
N LEU A 250 1.74 -20.96 6.78
CA LEU A 250 0.57 -20.57 5.99
C LEU A 250 0.55 -19.08 5.65
N MET A 251 0.96 -18.20 6.58
CA MET A 251 1.08 -16.77 6.29
C MET A 251 2.09 -16.49 5.17
N ALA A 252 3.22 -17.21 5.14
CA ALA A 252 4.19 -17.09 4.06
C ALA A 252 3.64 -17.62 2.72
N GLU A 253 2.90 -18.74 2.74
CA GLU A 253 2.24 -19.26 1.54
C GLU A 253 1.18 -18.29 1.00
N LEU A 254 0.36 -17.71 1.88
CA LEU A 254 -0.71 -16.79 1.48
C LEU A 254 -0.17 -15.46 0.95
N LYS A 255 1.01 -15.03 1.39
CA LYS A 255 1.65 -13.81 0.87
C LYS A 255 1.89 -13.88 -0.64
N ASP A 256 2.27 -15.04 -1.14
CA ASP A 256 2.60 -15.26 -2.56
C ASP A 256 1.47 -16.03 -3.30
N ALA A 257 0.31 -16.21 -2.66
CA ALA A 257 -0.81 -16.95 -3.22
C ALA A 257 -1.59 -16.13 -4.27
N ASP A 258 -2.30 -16.84 -5.15
CA ASP A 258 -3.24 -16.25 -6.10
C ASP A 258 -4.38 -15.54 -5.34
N PRO A 259 -4.57 -14.21 -5.52
CA PRO A 259 -5.66 -13.46 -4.88
C PRO A 259 -7.08 -13.94 -5.25
N ALA A 260 -7.21 -14.74 -6.30
CA ALA A 260 -8.48 -15.37 -6.69
C ALA A 260 -8.83 -16.60 -5.83
N LEU A 261 -7.89 -17.16 -5.06
CA LEU A 261 -8.11 -18.30 -4.17
C LEU A 261 -9.20 -17.96 -3.13
N PRO A 262 -10.31 -18.73 -3.07
CA PRO A 262 -11.31 -18.54 -2.02
C PRO A 262 -10.76 -18.90 -0.64
N LEU A 263 -10.82 -17.94 0.28
CA LEU A 263 -10.39 -18.10 1.67
C LEU A 263 -11.60 -18.06 2.61
N VAL A 264 -11.76 -19.07 3.46
CA VAL A 264 -12.80 -19.13 4.49
C VAL A 264 -12.14 -19.14 5.85
N PHE A 265 -12.28 -18.06 6.62
CA PHE A 265 -11.71 -17.95 7.95
C PHE A 265 -12.68 -18.48 9.01
N VAL A 266 -12.16 -19.27 9.94
CA VAL A 266 -12.92 -19.84 11.05
C VAL A 266 -12.21 -19.61 12.39
N CYS A 267 -12.97 -19.14 13.37
CA CYS A 267 -12.58 -19.14 14.78
C CYS A 267 -13.65 -19.84 15.64
N ASN A 268 -13.60 -19.70 16.96
CA ASN A 268 -14.58 -20.34 17.84
C ASN A 268 -16.03 -19.86 17.58
N VAL A 269 -16.23 -18.55 17.38
CA VAL A 269 -17.57 -17.91 17.31
C VAL A 269 -17.76 -16.97 16.11
N GLY A 270 -16.77 -16.84 15.22
CA GLY A 270 -16.84 -15.97 14.03
C GLY A 270 -16.37 -14.52 14.22
N VAL A 271 -15.97 -14.10 15.44
CA VAL A 271 -15.57 -12.71 15.72
C VAL A 271 -14.11 -12.44 15.33
N SER A 272 -13.15 -13.20 15.87
CA SER A 272 -11.73 -12.98 15.55
C SER A 272 -11.39 -13.34 14.11
N SER A 273 -12.05 -14.33 13.52
CA SER A 273 -11.89 -14.69 12.11
C SER A 273 -12.34 -13.59 11.17
N GLN A 274 -13.34 -12.77 11.53
CA GLN A 274 -13.75 -11.61 10.73
C GLN A 274 -12.61 -10.59 10.58
N ALA A 275 -11.91 -10.28 11.67
CA ALA A 275 -10.80 -9.33 11.64
C ALA A 275 -9.63 -9.85 10.78
N VAL A 276 -9.34 -11.15 10.87
CA VAL A 276 -8.33 -11.80 10.03
C VAL A 276 -8.76 -11.82 8.57
N ALA A 277 -10.02 -12.13 8.29
CA ALA A 277 -10.58 -12.09 6.94
C ALA A 277 -10.44 -10.69 6.32
N GLU A 278 -10.74 -9.63 7.07
CA GLU A 278 -10.54 -8.25 6.61
C GLU A 278 -9.07 -7.94 6.29
N HIS A 279 -8.14 -8.47 7.09
CA HIS A 279 -6.69 -8.31 6.83
C HIS A 279 -6.28 -8.90 5.46
N TYR A 280 -6.80 -10.08 5.08
CA TYR A 280 -6.52 -10.67 3.77
C TYR A 280 -7.31 -10.02 2.64
N ARG A 281 -8.54 -9.57 2.88
CA ARG A 281 -9.28 -8.74 1.90
C ARG A 281 -8.46 -7.50 1.53
N LYS A 282 -7.90 -6.80 2.53
CA LYS A 282 -7.02 -5.63 2.35
C LYS A 282 -5.73 -5.95 1.58
N GLN A 283 -5.28 -7.20 1.55
CA GLN A 283 -4.15 -7.64 0.74
C GLN A 283 -4.53 -7.98 -0.72
N GLY A 284 -5.79 -7.82 -1.10
CA GLY A 284 -6.25 -7.99 -2.48
C GLY A 284 -7.00 -9.29 -2.76
N PHE A 285 -7.18 -10.16 -1.76
CA PHE A 285 -8.00 -11.37 -1.95
C PHE A 285 -9.46 -10.98 -2.25
N ALA A 286 -9.97 -11.45 -3.39
CA ALA A 286 -11.31 -11.07 -3.86
C ALA A 286 -12.43 -11.97 -3.32
N GLN A 287 -12.08 -13.18 -2.87
CA GLN A 287 -13.03 -14.19 -2.42
C GLN A 287 -12.77 -14.56 -0.96
N VAL A 288 -13.06 -13.62 -0.06
CA VAL A 288 -12.84 -13.80 1.37
C VAL A 288 -14.15 -13.96 2.13
N TYR A 289 -14.19 -14.99 2.97
CA TYR A 289 -15.37 -15.37 3.74
C TYR A 289 -15.03 -15.52 5.22
N ASN A 290 -15.99 -15.17 6.07
CA ASN A 290 -15.99 -15.49 7.49
C ASN A 290 -17.06 -16.55 7.76
N LEU A 291 -16.71 -17.63 8.47
CA LEU A 291 -17.67 -18.65 8.84
C LEU A 291 -18.62 -18.12 9.94
N GLU A 292 -19.90 -18.02 9.63
CA GLU A 292 -20.91 -17.52 10.56
C GLU A 292 -21.01 -18.42 11.80
N GLY A 293 -20.90 -17.81 12.99
CA GLY A 293 -20.91 -18.53 14.27
C GLY A 293 -19.70 -19.42 14.53
N GLY A 294 -18.70 -19.43 13.65
CA GLY A 294 -17.46 -20.18 13.80
C GLY A 294 -17.66 -21.70 13.96
N VAL A 295 -16.75 -22.33 14.69
CA VAL A 295 -16.80 -23.77 14.96
C VAL A 295 -18.03 -24.18 15.75
N GLN A 296 -18.53 -23.33 16.65
CA GLN A 296 -19.73 -23.65 17.42
C GLN A 296 -20.94 -23.89 16.52
N ALA A 297 -21.06 -23.16 15.42
CA ALA A 297 -22.14 -23.35 14.45
C ALA A 297 -21.99 -24.63 13.61
N LEU A 298 -20.79 -25.21 13.50
CA LEU A 298 -20.58 -26.54 12.90
C LEU A 298 -21.00 -27.67 13.84
N LEU A 299 -20.96 -27.42 15.15
CA LEU A 299 -21.21 -28.40 16.20
C LEU A 299 -22.69 -28.60 16.53
N GLY A 300 -23.54 -27.61 16.23
CA GLY A 300 -24.97 -27.61 16.56
C GLY A 300 -25.25 -26.91 17.88
#